data_AF-A0A1N7J200-F1
#
_entry.id   AF-A0A1N7J200-F1
#
_cell.length_a   1.000
_cell.length_b   1.000
_cell.length_c   1.000
_cell.angle_alpha   90.00
_cell.angle_beta   90.00
_cell.angle_gamma   90.00
#
_symmetry.space_group_name_H-M   'P 1'
#
loop_
_entity.id
_entity.type
_entity.pdbx_description
1 polymer ?
#
loop_
_entity_poly.entity_id
_entity_poly.type
_entity_poly.pdbx_seq_one_letter_code
_entity_poly.pdbx_strand_id
1 'polypeptide(L)'
;MRSFLLLPAVALLSACALPGASPLARPDHVSLLENQLTVVLTDGSRCGANSAAMPSGTLEGCSTAYDYAVEMKRPVWVQGAEAFLEPYAMITLTRQEDGRRFVFETPKAGEDKPVPNYGTTSQ
;
A
#
# COMPACT_ATOMS: atom_id res chain seq x y z
N MET A 1 -3.03 65.44 -13.21
CA MET A 1 -2.73 64.32 -12.29
C MET A 1 -3.06 63.03 -13.00
N ARG A 2 -2.08 62.14 -13.08
CA ARG A 2 -2.02 60.99 -14.00
C ARG A 2 -2.16 59.73 -13.13
N SER A 3 -3.39 59.24 -12.97
CA SER A 3 -3.67 58.06 -12.16
C SER A 3 -3.70 56.84 -13.06
N PHE A 4 -2.67 56.00 -12.91
CA PHE A 4 -2.57 54.65 -13.46
C PHE A 4 -3.73 53.79 -12.94
N LEU A 5 -4.61 53.33 -13.85
CA LEU A 5 -5.58 52.28 -13.58
C LEU A 5 -4.87 50.92 -13.78
N LEU A 6 -4.40 50.35 -12.68
CA LEU A 6 -3.86 48.99 -12.61
C LEU A 6 -4.99 47.96 -12.68
N LEU A 7 -4.84 47.02 -13.61
CA LEU A 7 -5.65 45.82 -13.82
C LEU A 7 -5.87 45.00 -12.53
N PRO A 8 -7.03 44.38 -12.34
CA PRO A 8 -7.13 43.13 -11.62
C PRO A 8 -7.23 41.97 -12.63
N ALA A 9 -6.07 41.49 -13.10
CA ALA A 9 -5.96 40.19 -13.77
C ALA A 9 -5.97 39.05 -12.73
N VAL A 10 -7.05 38.96 -11.95
CA VAL A 10 -7.23 37.95 -10.90
C VAL A 10 -8.51 37.16 -11.18
N ALA A 11 -8.57 36.53 -12.34
CA ALA A 11 -9.59 35.56 -12.67
C ALA A 11 -8.96 34.57 -13.63
N LEU A 12 -8.54 33.40 -13.13
CA LEU A 12 -8.31 32.11 -13.84
C LEU A 12 -7.34 31.21 -13.06
N LEU A 13 -7.54 31.09 -11.75
CA LEU A 13 -7.09 29.92 -10.98
C LEU A 13 -8.33 29.10 -10.60
N SER A 14 -9.15 28.77 -11.60
CA SER A 14 -10.20 27.76 -11.43
C SER A 14 -9.51 26.42 -11.32
N ALA A 15 -9.45 25.93 -10.09
CA ALA A 15 -8.95 24.65 -9.69
C ALA A 15 -9.37 23.54 -10.66
N CYS A 16 -8.38 22.79 -11.14
CA CYS A 16 -8.55 21.51 -11.82
C CYS A 16 -9.00 20.47 -10.77
N ALA A 17 -10.21 20.63 -10.23
CA ALA A 17 -10.86 19.62 -9.41
C ALA A 17 -11.78 18.83 -10.34
N LEU A 18 -11.27 17.77 -10.97
CA LEU A 18 -12.10 16.80 -11.66
C LEU A 18 -13.10 16.21 -10.66
N PRO A 19 -14.41 16.50 -10.79
CA PRO A 19 -15.43 15.90 -9.95
C PRO A 19 -15.80 14.55 -10.57
N GLY A 20 -15.48 13.44 -9.91
CA GLY A 20 -16.06 12.16 -10.34
C GLY A 20 -15.43 10.86 -9.84
N ALA A 21 -14.17 10.87 -9.38
CA ALA A 21 -13.57 9.65 -8.86
C ALA A 21 -13.43 9.76 -7.34
N SER A 22 -14.41 9.22 -6.60
CA SER A 22 -14.15 8.86 -5.20
C SER A 22 -12.91 7.95 -5.18
N PRO A 23 -11.86 8.27 -4.41
CA PRO A 23 -10.64 7.48 -4.44
C PRO A 23 -10.95 6.06 -3.97
N LEU A 24 -10.65 5.07 -4.82
CA LEU A 24 -10.74 3.66 -4.47
C LEU A 24 -9.95 3.36 -3.21
N ALA A 25 -10.52 2.57 -2.31
CA ALA A 25 -9.87 2.19 -1.07
C ALA A 25 -8.52 1.55 -1.37
N ARG A 26 -7.49 1.96 -0.64
CA ARG A 26 -6.11 1.47 -0.80
C ARG A 26 -5.73 0.63 0.41
N PRO A 27 -4.75 -0.29 0.29
CA PRO A 27 -4.27 -1.01 1.45
C PRO A 27 -3.54 -0.03 2.37
N ASP A 28 -3.95 -0.01 3.63
CA ASP A 28 -3.39 0.85 4.68
C ASP A 28 -2.49 0.02 5.60
N HIS A 29 -2.98 -1.14 6.05
CA HIS A 29 -2.22 -2.07 6.88
C HIS A 29 -2.28 -3.48 6.34
N VAL A 30 -1.14 -4.16 6.36
CA VAL A 30 -1.00 -5.57 5.97
C VAL A 30 -0.27 -6.29 7.08
N SER A 31 -0.82 -7.43 7.49
CA SER A 31 -0.19 -8.31 8.46
C SER A 31 -0.27 -9.75 7.95
N LEU A 32 0.79 -10.50 8.22
CA LEU A 32 0.88 -11.92 7.94
C LEU A 32 1.28 -12.61 9.24
N LEU A 33 0.32 -13.27 9.88
CA LEU A 33 0.56 -14.03 11.09
C LEU A 33 0.44 -15.51 10.76
N GLU A 34 1.53 -16.25 10.94
CA GLU A 34 1.69 -17.64 10.49
C GLU A 34 1.39 -17.75 8.99
N ASN A 35 0.14 -18.07 8.63
CA ASN A 35 -0.33 -18.22 7.26
C ASN A 35 -1.61 -17.42 6.97
N GLN A 36 -2.01 -16.55 7.89
CA GLN A 36 -3.19 -15.71 7.76
C GLN A 36 -2.77 -14.32 7.30
N LEU A 37 -3.04 -14.02 6.03
CA LEU A 37 -2.93 -12.67 5.50
C LEU A 37 -4.16 -11.88 5.94
N THR A 38 -3.93 -10.71 6.52
CA THR A 38 -4.98 -9.73 6.84
C THR A 38 -4.60 -8.38 6.28
N VAL A 39 -5.53 -7.77 5.54
CA VAL A 39 -5.40 -6.47 4.91
C VAL A 39 -6.51 -5.55 5.43
N VAL A 40 -6.12 -4.38 5.88
CA VAL A 40 -7.03 -3.28 6.25
C VAL A 40 -6.90 -2.20 5.20
N LEU A 41 -8.03 -1.77 4.63
CA LEU A 41 -8.05 -0.70 3.64
C LEU A 41 -8.31 0.67 4.30
N THR A 42 -8.03 1.74 3.56
CA THR A 42 -8.22 3.14 4.01
C THR A 42 -9.67 3.50 4.34
N ASP A 43 -10.65 2.71 3.88
CA ASP A 43 -12.06 2.87 4.22
C ASP A 43 -12.47 2.08 5.48
N GLY A 44 -11.52 1.41 6.13
CA GLY A 44 -11.72 0.60 7.32
C GLY A 44 -12.18 -0.84 7.03
N SER A 45 -12.44 -1.21 5.78
CA SER A 45 -12.76 -2.59 5.42
C SER A 45 -11.57 -3.51 5.70
N ARG A 46 -11.89 -4.75 6.08
CA ARG A 46 -10.90 -5.76 6.46
C ARG A 46 -11.15 -7.01 5.66
N CYS A 47 -10.09 -7.53 5.06
CA CYS A 47 -10.13 -8.75 4.27
C CYS A 47 -8.89 -9.58 4.50
N GLY A 48 -8.92 -10.83 4.07
CA GLY A 48 -7.83 -11.74 4.33
C GLY A 48 -7.90 -12.99 3.49
N ALA A 49 -6.82 -13.75 3.55
CA ALA A 49 -6.70 -15.03 2.88
C ALA A 49 -5.78 -15.96 3.67
N ASN A 50 -5.98 -17.27 3.52
CA ASN A 50 -5.06 -18.27 4.05
C ASN A 50 -3.97 -18.54 3.00
N SER A 51 -2.76 -18.03 3.25
CA SER A 51 -1.64 -18.12 2.32
C SER A 51 -0.91 -19.47 2.35
N ALA A 52 -1.16 -20.33 3.35
CA ALA A 52 -0.59 -21.69 3.38
C ALA A 52 -1.22 -22.61 2.33
N ALA A 53 -2.53 -22.47 2.13
CA ALA A 53 -3.25 -23.25 1.13
C ALA A 53 -2.98 -22.72 -0.28
N MET A 54 -2.92 -21.38 -0.42
CA MET A 54 -2.72 -20.71 -1.70
C MET A 54 -1.83 -19.47 -1.50
N PRO A 55 -0.57 -19.47 -1.96
CA PRO A 55 0.33 -18.33 -1.76
C PRO A 55 -0.07 -17.11 -2.60
N SER A 56 -1.02 -17.26 -3.52
CA SER A 56 -1.61 -16.20 -4.31
C SER A 56 -3.07 -16.48 -4.63
N GLY A 57 -3.83 -15.42 -4.91
CA GLY A 57 -5.24 -15.50 -5.27
C GLY A 57 -5.91 -14.14 -5.17
N THR A 58 -7.24 -14.14 -5.05
CA THR A 58 -8.03 -12.91 -4.84
C THR A 58 -8.41 -12.81 -3.35
N LEU A 59 -8.31 -11.61 -2.80
CA LEU A 59 -8.77 -11.31 -1.44
C LEU A 59 -10.29 -11.20 -1.42
N GLU A 60 -10.91 -11.99 -0.56
CA GLU A 60 -12.36 -11.97 -0.35
C GLU A 60 -12.74 -11.03 0.81
N GLY A 61 -13.93 -10.43 0.72
CA GLY A 61 -14.49 -9.59 1.77
C GLY A 61 -13.98 -8.14 1.82
N CYS A 62 -13.10 -7.73 0.90
CA CYS A 62 -12.70 -6.33 0.78
C CYS A 62 -13.80 -5.52 0.08
N SER A 63 -13.91 -4.21 0.37
CA SER A 63 -14.75 -3.29 -0.42
C SER A 63 -14.27 -3.10 -1.86
N THR A 64 -12.95 -3.25 -2.08
CA THR A 64 -12.27 -3.14 -3.37
C THR A 64 -11.56 -4.46 -3.67
N ALA A 65 -11.69 -4.99 -4.90
CA ALA A 65 -11.09 -6.26 -5.27
C ALA A 65 -9.56 -6.15 -5.44
N TYR A 66 -8.85 -7.07 -4.77
CA TYR A 66 -7.39 -7.16 -4.80
C TYR A 66 -6.96 -8.59 -5.07
N ASP A 67 -6.01 -8.77 -5.98
CA ASP A 67 -5.21 -9.98 -6.04
C ASP A 67 -4.02 -9.87 -5.09
N TYR A 68 -3.66 -10.96 -4.44
CA TYR A 68 -2.53 -11.04 -3.54
C TYR A 68 -1.52 -12.10 -4.01
N ALA A 69 -0.26 -11.87 -3.68
CA ALA A 69 0.81 -12.84 -3.77
C ALA A 69 1.74 -12.69 -2.56
N VAL A 70 2.08 -13.80 -1.92
CA VAL A 70 2.97 -13.88 -0.76
C VAL A 70 4.21 -14.67 -1.16
N GLU A 71 5.38 -14.05 -1.04
CA GLU A 71 6.67 -14.67 -1.31
C GLU A 71 7.54 -14.68 -0.06
N MET A 72 7.90 -15.86 0.44
CA MET A 72 8.87 -15.98 1.53
C MET A 72 10.29 -15.78 1.00
N LYS A 73 10.96 -14.72 1.42
CA LYS A 73 12.36 -14.43 1.13
C LYS A 73 13.23 -14.93 2.29
N ARG A 74 14.15 -15.83 1.95
CA ARG A 74 15.20 -16.31 2.86
C ARG A 74 16.53 -15.79 2.34
N PRO A 75 17.16 -14.83 3.03
CA PRO A 75 18.44 -14.29 2.61
C PRO A 75 19.49 -15.41 2.65
N VAL A 76 20.27 -15.52 1.57
CA VAL A 76 21.35 -16.50 1.46
C VAL A 76 22.54 -16.00 2.28
N TRP A 77 23.09 -16.88 3.11
CA TRP A 77 24.26 -16.58 3.92
C TRP A 77 25.45 -16.24 3.00
N VAL A 78 25.88 -14.98 3.01
CA VAL A 78 27.09 -14.53 2.32
C VAL A 78 28.23 -14.49 3.34
N GLN A 79 29.32 -15.21 3.07
CA GLN A 79 30.50 -15.19 3.94
C GLN A 79 31.01 -13.75 4.08
N GLY A 80 31.07 -13.25 5.32
CA GLY A 80 31.58 -11.91 5.64
C GLY A 80 30.50 -10.85 5.94
N ALA A 81 29.20 -11.16 5.80
CA ALA A 81 28.13 -10.32 6.32
C ALA A 81 27.67 -10.87 7.67
N GLU A 82 28.00 -10.17 8.76
CA GLU A 82 27.58 -10.50 10.13
C GLU A 82 26.08 -10.27 10.38
N ALA A 83 25.33 -9.82 9.36
CA ALA A 83 23.90 -9.57 9.47
C ALA A 83 23.13 -10.89 9.29
N PHE A 84 22.68 -11.47 10.40
CA PHE A 84 21.53 -12.38 10.42
C PHE A 84 20.31 -11.62 9.88
N LEU A 85 20.05 -11.74 8.58
CA LEU A 85 18.82 -11.25 8.01
C LEU A 85 17.74 -12.31 8.30
N GLU A 86 16.75 -11.96 9.11
CA GLU A 86 15.64 -12.86 9.42
C GLU A 86 14.81 -13.13 8.15
N PRO A 87 14.25 -14.35 7.99
CA PRO A 87 13.28 -14.62 6.93
C PRO A 87 12.12 -13.62 6.99
N TYR A 88 11.76 -13.07 5.82
CA TYR A 88 10.64 -12.14 5.69
C TYR A 88 9.77 -12.55 4.51
N ALA A 89 8.50 -12.23 4.56
CA ALA A 89 7.55 -12.36 3.46
C ALA A 89 7.41 -11.02 2.75
N MET A 90 7.49 -11.07 1.42
CA MET A 90 7.10 -9.98 0.55
C MET A 90 5.66 -10.23 0.09
N ILE A 91 4.75 -9.31 0.42
CA ILE A 91 3.35 -9.36 0.01
C ILE A 91 3.12 -8.33 -1.10
N THR A 92 2.65 -8.79 -2.24
CA THR A 92 2.20 -7.91 -3.34
C THR A 92 0.69 -7.93 -3.40
N LEU A 93 0.06 -6.76 -3.38
CA LEU A 93 -1.36 -6.55 -3.63
C LEU A 93 -1.54 -5.83 -4.95
N THR A 94 -2.38 -6.37 -5.83
CA THR A 94 -2.71 -5.77 -7.14
C THR A 94 -4.19 -5.46 -7.17
N ARG A 95 -4.54 -4.18 -7.31
CA ARG A 95 -5.94 -3.78 -7.44
C ARG A 95 -6.47 -4.18 -8.81
N GLN A 96 -7.58 -4.91 -8.86
CA GLN A 96 -8.09 -5.43 -10.13
C GLN A 96 -8.65 -4.34 -11.05
N GLU A 97 -9.18 -3.26 -10.46
CA GLU A 97 -9.84 -2.18 -11.23
C GLU A 97 -8.86 -1.37 -12.10
N ASP A 98 -7.66 -1.08 -11.58
CA ASP A 98 -6.69 -0.21 -12.26
C ASP A 98 -5.28 -0.79 -12.34
N GLY A 99 -5.09 -2.05 -11.92
CA GLY A 99 -3.81 -2.75 -11.95
C GLY A 99 -2.75 -2.18 -11.00
N ARG A 100 -3.10 -1.24 -10.11
CA ARG A 100 -2.11 -0.64 -9.21
C ARG A 100 -1.56 -1.67 -8.23
N ARG A 101 -0.25 -1.62 -8.04
CA ARG A 101 0.49 -2.57 -7.21
C ARG A 101 0.97 -1.90 -5.93
N PHE A 102 0.84 -2.61 -4.82
CA PHE A 102 1.29 -2.23 -3.49
C PHE A 102 2.15 -3.37 -2.95
N VAL A 103 3.33 -3.07 -2.40
CA VAL A 103 4.28 -4.08 -1.91
C VAL A 103 4.57 -3.81 -0.45
N PHE A 104 4.54 -4.88 0.35
CA PHE A 104 4.75 -4.86 1.80
C PHE A 104 5.75 -5.95 2.18
N GLU A 105 6.50 -5.72 3.25
CA GLU A 105 7.41 -6.71 3.86
C GLU A 105 6.97 -7.01 5.29
N THR A 106 6.99 -8.29 5.67
CA THR A 106 6.59 -8.77 7.01
C THR A 106 7.54 -9.87 7.50
N PRO A 107 7.96 -9.92 8.78
CA PRO A 107 7.82 -8.85 9.75
C PRO A 107 8.61 -7.63 9.27
N LYS A 108 8.15 -6.42 9.61
CA LYS A 108 8.97 -5.23 9.35
C LYS A 108 10.24 -5.36 10.19
N ALA A 109 11.40 -5.10 9.57
CA ALA A 109 12.67 -5.12 10.28
C ALA A 109 12.62 -4.15 11.48
N GLY A 110 12.82 -4.69 12.69
CA GLY A 110 12.88 -3.92 13.94
C GLY A 110 11.56 -3.71 14.70
N GLU A 111 10.49 -4.43 14.36
CA GLU A 111 9.14 -4.11 14.83
C GLU A 111 8.53 -5.19 15.74
N ASP A 112 8.99 -5.26 17.00
CA ASP A 112 8.38 -6.03 18.11
C ASP A 112 7.04 -5.42 18.61
N LYS A 113 6.55 -4.36 17.97
CA LYS A 113 5.28 -3.70 18.30
C LYS A 113 4.54 -3.31 17.04
N PRO A 114 3.22 -3.50 16.95
CA PRO A 114 2.46 -3.09 15.77
C PRO A 114 2.55 -1.56 15.59
N VAL A 115 3.34 -1.10 14.61
CA VAL A 115 3.41 0.32 14.24
C VAL A 115 2.49 0.54 13.02
N PRO A 116 1.57 1.51 13.07
CA PRO A 116 0.77 1.90 11.90
C PRO A 116 1.71 2.29 10.76
N ASN A 117 1.66 1.56 9.64
CA ASN A 117 2.50 1.85 8.48
C ASN A 117 1.79 2.85 7.55
N TYR A 118 2.26 4.09 7.50
CA TYR A 118 1.83 5.06 6.50
C TYR A 118 2.60 4.77 5.21
N GLY A 119 1.95 4.11 4.25
CA GLY A 119 2.58 3.69 2.99
C GLY A 119 3.38 4.80 2.31
N THR A 120 4.70 4.63 2.18
CA THR A 120 5.54 5.51 1.39
C THR A 120 5.32 5.22 -0.09
N THR A 121 4.61 6.14 -0.74
CA THR A 121 4.50 6.18 -2.21
C THR A 121 5.82 6.70 -2.76
N SER A 122 6.63 5.86 -3.40
CA SER A 122 7.78 6.33 -4.18
C SER A 122 7.26 7.09 -5.41
N GLN A 123 7.71 8.34 -5.54
CA GLN A 123 7.50 9.23 -6.68
C GLN A 123 8.26 8.77 -7.92
#